data_AF-A0A7C6F9E8-F1
#
_entry.id   AF-A0A7C6F9E8-F1
#
_cell.length_a   1.000
_cell.length_b   1.000
_cell.length_c   1.000
_cell.angle_alpha   90.00
_cell.angle_beta   90.00
_cell.angle_gamma   90.00
#
_symmetry.space_group_name_H-M   'P 1'
#
loop_
_entity.id
_entity.type
_entity.pdbx_description
1 polymer ?
#
loop_
_entity_poly.entity_id
_entity_poly.type
_entity_poly.pdbx_seq_one_letter_code
_entity_poly.pdbx_strand_id
1 'polypeptide(L)'
;MTSADFSTILPEVILAVFAMAALMLGAYGGKDRLAPQITVLTVVALTGTAAMIGFGTGGARAAFGGMFIDDGFSRFAKVVVLLSAAGVLLMGRSYMEKLNLLRFEFPILL
;
A
#
# COMPACT_ATOMS: atom_id res chain seq x y z
N MET A 1 -2.30 8.46 -24.68
CA MET A 1 -2.68 7.96 -23.34
C MET A 1 -4.00 7.22 -23.52
N THR A 2 -3.98 5.90 -23.49
CA THR A 2 -5.20 5.09 -23.67
C THR A 2 -5.76 4.73 -22.30
N SER A 3 -7.08 4.58 -22.18
CA SER A 3 -7.74 4.14 -20.94
C SER A 3 -7.22 2.78 -20.42
N ALA A 4 -6.62 1.97 -21.30
CA ALA A 4 -5.95 0.72 -20.95
C ALA A 4 -4.64 0.90 -20.16
N ASP A 5 -3.95 2.03 -20.31
CA ASP A 5 -2.73 2.33 -19.54
C ASP A 5 -3.08 2.50 -18.05
N PHE A 6 -4.20 3.17 -17.77
CA PHE A 6 -4.66 3.49 -16.41
C PHE A 6 -5.16 2.26 -15.63
N SER A 7 -5.74 1.27 -16.31
CA SER A 7 -6.20 0.04 -15.65
C SER A 7 -5.04 -0.82 -15.15
N THR A 8 -3.84 -0.66 -15.75
CA THR A 8 -2.64 -1.43 -15.38
C THR A 8 -1.99 -0.89 -14.10
N ILE A 9 -2.09 0.43 -13.84
CA ILE A 9 -1.56 1.10 -12.64
C ILE A 9 -2.62 1.31 -11.54
N LEU A 10 -3.81 0.74 -11.71
CA LEU A 10 -4.94 0.94 -10.81
C LEU A 10 -4.60 0.56 -9.34
N PRO A 11 -3.95 -0.58 -9.05
CA PRO A 11 -3.57 -0.94 -7.68
C PRO A 11 -2.68 0.10 -7.01
N GLU A 12 -1.73 0.67 -7.76
CA GLU A 12 -0.80 1.69 -7.28
C GLU A 12 -1.49 3.02 -7.02
N VAL A 13 -2.41 3.43 -7.90
CA VAL A 13 -3.21 4.64 -7.73
C VAL A 13 -4.08 4.53 -6.48
N ILE A 14 -4.67 3.36 -6.21
CA ILE A 14 -5.46 3.11 -5.00
C ILE A 14 -4.61 3.31 -3.74
N LEU A 15 -3.40 2.75 -3.69
CA LEU A 15 -2.49 2.93 -2.55
C LEU A 15 -2.05 4.38 -2.38
N ALA A 16 -1.75 5.10 -3.46
CA ALA A 16 -1.36 6.51 -3.39
C ALA A 16 -2.50 7.38 -2.82
N VAL A 17 -3.73 7.17 -3.29
CA VAL A 17 -4.93 7.87 -2.78
C VAL A 17 -5.18 7.51 -1.31
N PHE A 18 -5.03 6.23 -0.96
CA PHE A 18 -5.13 5.76 0.41
C PHE A 18 -4.11 6.46 1.32
N ALA A 19 -2.84 6.54 0.92
CA ALA A 19 -1.78 7.17 1.71
C ALA A 19 -2.07 8.66 1.95
N MET A 20 -2.51 9.39 0.92
CA MET A 20 -2.91 10.79 1.06
C MET A 20 -4.11 10.95 2.00
N ALA A 21 -5.14 10.11 1.86
CA ALA A 21 -6.32 10.15 2.72
C ALA A 21 -5.99 9.80 4.17
N ALA A 22 -5.20 8.75 4.40
CA ALA A 22 -4.75 8.34 5.73
C ALA A 22 -3.92 9.43 6.41
N LEU A 23 -3.08 10.14 5.64
CA LEU A 23 -2.28 11.26 6.15
C LEU A 23 -3.16 12.44 6.57
N MET A 24 -4.16 12.79 5.75
CA MET A 24 -5.12 13.83 6.08
C MET A 24 -5.94 13.45 7.34
N LEU A 25 -6.41 12.21 7.43
CA LEU A 25 -7.15 11.73 8.61
C LEU A 25 -6.28 11.74 9.87
N GLY A 26 -5.01 11.34 9.78
CA GLY A 26 -4.07 11.40 10.89
C GLY A 26 -3.77 12.84 11.33
N ALA A 27 -3.57 13.74 10.37
CA ALA A 27 -3.26 15.15 10.63
C ALA A 27 -4.43 15.91 11.28
N TYR A 28 -5.65 15.72 10.78
CA TYR A 28 -6.85 16.41 11.29
C TYR A 28 -7.54 15.69 12.46
N GLY A 29 -7.44 14.37 12.56
CA GLY A 29 -8.29 13.54 13.43
C GLY A 29 -7.76 13.20 14.82
N GLY A 30 -6.52 13.55 15.15
CA GLY A 30 -5.99 13.35 16.51
C GLY A 30 -4.59 12.72 16.61
N LYS A 31 -3.79 12.77 15.54
CA LYS A 31 -2.36 12.40 15.52
C LYS A 31 -2.11 11.03 16.17
N ASP A 32 -1.49 11.00 17.34
CA ASP A 32 -1.00 9.80 18.02
C ASP A 32 -2.14 8.90 18.52
N ARG A 33 -3.34 9.43 18.75
CA ARG A 33 -4.48 8.64 19.24
C ARG A 33 -5.08 7.75 18.16
N LEU A 34 -4.98 8.14 16.90
CA LEU A 34 -5.47 7.36 15.75
C LEU A 34 -4.39 6.45 15.16
N ALA A 35 -3.15 6.59 15.60
CA ALA A 35 -2.02 5.88 15.00
C ALA A 35 -2.15 4.33 15.05
N PRO A 36 -2.69 3.70 16.11
CA PRO A 36 -2.96 2.26 16.12
C PRO A 36 -4.03 1.83 15.10
N GLN A 37 -5.05 2.66 14.88
CA GLN A 37 -6.13 2.38 13.93
C GLN A 37 -5.65 2.55 12.49
N ILE A 38 -4.90 3.62 12.22
CA ILE A 38 -4.27 3.87 10.91
C ILE A 38 -3.31 2.73 10.56
N THR A 39 -2.55 2.22 11.53
CA THR A 39 -1.65 1.08 11.30
C THR A 39 -2.41 -0.15 10.79
N VAL A 40 -3.53 -0.51 11.44
CA VAL A 40 -4.37 -1.64 10.98
C VAL A 40 -4.95 -1.36 9.60
N LEU A 41 -5.40 -0.13 9.37
CA LEU A 41 -5.95 0.28 8.08
C LEU A 41 -4.92 0.13 6.96
N THR A 42 -3.66 0.54 7.19
CA THR A 42 -2.59 0.39 6.20
C THR A 42 -2.24 -1.08 5.96
N VAL A 43 -2.18 -1.91 6.99
CA VAL A 43 -2.00 -3.37 6.82
C VAL A 43 -3.09 -3.97 5.93
N VAL A 44 -4.36 -3.58 6.16
CA VAL A 44 -5.49 -4.03 5.35
C VAL A 44 -5.37 -3.52 3.91
N ALA A 45 -4.97 -2.26 3.71
CA ALA A 45 -4.77 -1.70 2.38
C ALA A 45 -3.66 -2.42 1.60
N LEU A 46 -2.48 -2.63 2.22
CA LEU A 46 -1.36 -3.34 1.61
C LEU A 46 -1.74 -4.78 1.25
N THR A 47 -2.39 -5.50 2.17
CA THR A 47 -2.80 -6.90 1.96
C THR A 47 -3.92 -7.00 0.93
N GLY A 48 -4.87 -6.06 0.94
CA GLY A 48 -5.96 -5.98 -0.04
C GLY A 48 -5.45 -5.71 -1.45
N THR A 49 -4.50 -4.78 -1.60
CA THR A 49 -3.86 -4.51 -2.89
C THR A 49 -3.00 -5.70 -3.34
N ALA A 50 -2.31 -6.38 -2.43
CA ALA A 50 -1.56 -7.60 -2.75
C ALA A 50 -2.50 -8.71 -3.27
N ALA A 51 -3.65 -8.92 -2.63
CA ALA A 51 -4.65 -9.86 -3.08
C ALA A 51 -5.21 -9.47 -4.45
N MET A 52 -5.53 -8.19 -4.67
CA MET A 52 -6.01 -7.68 -5.95
C MET A 52 -5.03 -7.94 -7.10
N ILE A 53 -3.73 -7.72 -6.88
CA ILE A 53 -2.68 -8.00 -7.87
C ILE A 53 -2.51 -9.52 -8.06
N GLY A 54 -2.50 -10.29 -6.97
CA GLY A 54 -2.29 -11.74 -7.00
C GLY A 54 -3.42 -12.52 -7.69
N PHE A 55 -4.67 -12.08 -7.55
CA PHE A 55 -5.82 -12.67 -8.26
C PHE A 55 -6.04 -12.07 -9.65
N GLY A 56 -5.28 -11.04 -10.03
CA GLY A 56 -5.35 -10.41 -11.35
C GLY A 56 -4.83 -11.33 -12.45
N THR A 57 -5.74 -11.91 -13.23
CA THR A 57 -5.40 -12.72 -14.40
C THR A 57 -5.29 -11.82 -15.64
N GLY A 58 -4.12 -11.79 -16.27
CA GLY A 58 -3.87 -11.00 -17.47
C GLY A 58 -2.52 -11.29 -18.10
N GLY A 59 -2.39 -11.16 -19.42
CA GLY A 59 -1.11 -11.27 -20.12
C GLY A 59 -0.16 -10.11 -19.80
N ALA A 60 1.07 -10.18 -20.32
CA ALA A 60 2.03 -9.09 -20.19
C ALA A 60 1.50 -7.83 -20.88
N ARG A 61 1.42 -6.71 -20.14
CA ARG A 61 0.96 -5.42 -20.66
C ARG A 61 2.06 -4.39 -20.46
N ALA A 62 2.45 -3.72 -21.53
CA ALA A 62 3.25 -2.51 -21.44
C ALA A 62 2.31 -1.31 -21.46
N ALA A 63 2.46 -0.43 -20.48
CA ALA A 63 1.74 0.84 -20.39
C ALA A 63 2.71 2.03 -20.54
N PHE A 64 2.17 3.18 -20.91
CA PHE A 64 2.92 4.45 -21.02
C PHE A 64 4.14 4.36 -21.94
N GLY A 65 3.98 3.78 -23.13
CA GLY A 65 5.05 3.70 -24.13
C GLY A 65 6.25 2.86 -23.71
N GLY A 66 6.08 1.92 -22.76
CA GLY A 66 7.14 1.02 -22.29
C GLY A 66 7.77 1.41 -20.95
N MET A 67 7.32 2.51 -20.33
CA MET A 67 7.78 2.92 -18.99
C MET A 67 7.30 1.97 -17.88
N PHE A 68 6.17 1.30 -18.08
CA PHE A 68 5.60 0.37 -17.12
C PHE A 68 5.34 -0.97 -17.77
N ILE A 69 5.95 -2.02 -17.25
CA ILE A 69 5.83 -3.38 -17.74
C ILE A 69 5.15 -4.21 -16.64
N ASP A 70 3.92 -4.63 -16.90
CA ASP A 70 3.18 -5.52 -16.00
C ASP A 70 3.21 -6.95 -16.54
N ASP A 71 4.24 -7.69 -16.12
CA ASP A 71 4.46 -9.10 -16.43
C ASP A 71 4.33 -9.98 -15.17
N GLY A 72 4.44 -11.30 -15.34
CA GLY A 72 4.31 -12.25 -14.22
C GLY A 72 5.34 -12.03 -13.12
N PHE A 73 6.56 -11.66 -13.47
CA PHE A 73 7.61 -11.38 -12.49
C PHE A 73 7.30 -10.11 -11.69
N SER A 74 6.91 -9.02 -12.36
CA SER A 74 6.56 -7.77 -11.70
C SER A 74 5.37 -7.94 -10.75
N ARG A 75 4.36 -8.72 -11.13
CA ARG A 75 3.23 -9.04 -10.23
C ARG A 75 3.68 -9.83 -9.00
N PHE A 76 4.49 -10.87 -9.20
CA PHE A 76 5.04 -11.64 -8.10
C PHE A 76 5.84 -10.75 -7.14
N ALA A 77 6.75 -9.93 -7.67
CA ALA A 77 7.57 -9.02 -6.88
C ALA A 77 6.71 -8.01 -6.09
N LYS A 78 5.70 -7.40 -6.72
CA LYS A 78 4.77 -6.47 -6.05
C LYS A 78 4.05 -7.14 -4.89
N VAL A 79 3.52 -8.34 -5.09
CA VAL A 79 2.80 -9.09 -4.03
C VAL A 79 3.73 -9.40 -2.87
N VAL A 80 4.95 -9.87 -3.14
CA VAL A 80 5.94 -10.17 -2.09
C VAL A 80 6.29 -8.92 -1.29
N VAL A 81 6.52 -7.79 -1.95
CA VAL A 81 6.85 -6.52 -1.28
C VAL A 81 5.68 -6.04 -0.41
N LEU A 82 4.45 -6.05 -0.93
CA LEU A 82 3.27 -5.60 -0.19
C LEU A 82 2.99 -6.46 1.05
N LEU A 83 3.11 -7.79 0.93
CA LEU A 83 2.95 -8.70 2.07
C LEU A 83 4.09 -8.56 3.08
N SER A 84 5.32 -8.35 2.61
CA SER A 84 6.48 -8.11 3.49
C SER A 84 6.30 -6.80 4.28
N ALA A 85 5.86 -5.74 3.61
CA ALA A 85 5.54 -4.45 4.24
C ALA A 85 4.45 -4.60 5.30
N ALA A 86 3.35 -5.30 4.98
CA ALA A 86 2.27 -5.58 5.93
C ALA A 86 2.76 -6.38 7.16
N GLY A 87 3.61 -7.38 6.95
CA GLY A 87 4.21 -8.19 8.02
C GLY A 87 5.13 -7.39 8.93
N VAL A 88 6.03 -6.58 8.35
CA VAL A 88 6.92 -5.69 9.10
C VAL A 88 6.12 -4.68 9.91
N LEU A 89 5.05 -4.12 9.34
CA LEU A 89 4.20 -3.14 10.01
C LEU A 89 3.43 -3.76 11.19
N LEU A 90 2.90 -4.97 11.03
CA LEU A 90 2.25 -5.74 12.13
C LEU A 90 3.22 -6.04 13.28
N MET A 91 4.44 -6.48 12.96
CA MET A 91 5.47 -6.74 13.97
C MET A 91 5.93 -5.44 14.65
N GLY A 92 6.14 -4.38 13.87
CA GLY A 92 6.63 -3.08 14.33
C GLY A 92 5.64 -2.36 15.24
N ARG A 93 4.33 -2.53 15.03
CA ARG A 93 3.29 -1.88 15.84
C ARG A 93 3.46 -2.12 17.34
N SER A 94 3.50 -3.38 17.75
CA SER A 94 3.62 -3.75 19.18
C SER A 94 4.92 -3.27 19.82
N TYR A 95 5.99 -3.14 19.03
CA TYR A 95 7.26 -2.58 19.48
C TYR A 95 7.16 -1.07 19.66
N MET A 96 6.61 -0.35 18.68
CA MET A 96 6.50 1.11 18.73
C MET A 96 5.49 1.62 19.76
N GLU A 97 4.40 0.87 20.01
CA GLU A 97 3.45 1.17 21.10
C GLU A 97 4.17 1.10 22.46
N LYS A 98 5.00 0.07 22.70
CA LYS A 98 5.74 -0.08 23.96
C LYS A 98 6.78 1.02 24.18
N LEU A 99 7.39 1.53 23.11
CA LEU A 99 8.39 2.59 23.20
C LEU A 99 7.76 4.00 23.20
N ASN A 100 6.43 4.14 23.12
CA ASN A 100 5.73 5.44 22.92
C ASN A 100 6.27 6.21 21.70
N LEU A 101 6.74 5.50 20.67
CA LEU A 101 7.27 6.08 19.44
C LEU A 101 6.27 5.97 18.28
N LEU A 102 5.08 5.44 18.53
CA LEU A 102 4.11 5.18 17.47
C LEU A 102 3.46 6.49 17.01
N ARG A 103 3.99 7.02 15.91
CA ARG A 103 3.43 8.16 15.18
C ARG A 103 2.58 7.65 14.02
N PHE A 104 1.51 8.38 13.72
CA PHE A 104 0.59 8.05 12.62
C PHE A 104 1.24 8.09 11.24
N GLU A 105 2.38 8.79 11.08
CA GLU A 105 3.11 8.91 9.82
C GLU A 105 3.87 7.62 9.46
N PHE A 106 4.38 6.88 10.45
CA PHE A 106 5.25 5.71 10.21
C PHE A 106 4.57 4.61 9.39
N PRO A 107 3.31 4.22 9.67
CA PRO A 107 2.58 3.27 8.83
C PRO A 107 2.30 3.74 7.41
N ILE A 108 2.25 5.06 7.17
CA ILE A 108 1.86 5.64 5.86
C ILE A 108 3.06 5.71 4.91
N LEU A 109 4.26 5.87 5.46
CA LEU A 109 5.50 5.95 4.70
C LEU A 109 6.02 4.58 4.20
N LEU A 110 5.38 3.50 4.63
CA LEU A 110 5.79 2.11 4.39
C LEU A 110 4.90 1.46 3.32
#